data_AF-A0AAD7CGW5-F1
#
_entry.id   AF-A0AAD7CGW5-F1
#
_cell.length_a   1.000
_cell.length_b   1.000
_cell.length_c   1.000
_cell.angle_alpha   90.00
_cell.angle_beta   90.00
_cell.angle_gamma   90.00
#
_symmetry.space_group_name_H-M   'P 1'
#
loop_
_entity.id
_entity.type
_entity.pdbx_description
1 polymer ?
#
loop_
_entity_poly.entity_id
_entity_poly.type
_entity_poly.pdbx_seq_one_letter_code
_entity_poly.pdbx_strand_id
1 'polypeptide(L)'
;MSALDLKLRTAVESRDKLGQLLKLPAPPSSADAQALDFTSNDYLSLARSPELRRLFLDRVQTASQLFGSGGSRLIINPQEHTALEARLAKFFNAPDALVFSSGYDANVAFFKHIPQAGDIILHDEFIHASIYDGMRSSRARLLVPFAHNNLTEFRRALREIVEGNPGVAEGATSVFLVVESVYSMDGSIAPLQLMSNTLEEEVPKGNGHLVVDEAHATGVYGPQGRGIVAMCGLEDKCLARLHTFGKALSSTGAVLLSNPLIRSYLAGHGRAFIFTTAPNHTTILSVDCALDVLESDTGARLQAQLLDTSTYLTTMLRNRLADIPRHIISLPTDLYRPISNNVETLPVTTLPTAIISIVTQGAWELSAYLANRGLIAKPVVFPAVPKDKSRVRLSVNADKRGRMLTGW
;
A
#
# COMPACT_ATOMS: atom_id res chain seq x y z
N MET A 1 37.43 0.80 -20.72
CA MET A 1 36.40 0.77 -19.65
C MET A 1 36.76 1.80 -18.61
N SER A 2 35.85 2.70 -18.26
CA SER A 2 36.09 3.72 -17.24
C SER A 2 36.10 3.12 -15.82
N ALA A 3 36.64 3.87 -14.85
CA ALA A 3 36.56 3.47 -13.43
C ALA A 3 35.09 3.35 -12.95
N LEU A 4 34.18 4.14 -13.54
CA LEU A 4 32.75 4.03 -13.29
C LEU A 4 32.20 2.70 -13.83
N ASP A 5 32.52 2.35 -15.08
CA ASP A 5 32.06 1.08 -15.69
C ASP A 5 32.51 -0.12 -14.85
N LEU A 6 33.73 -0.09 -14.35
CA LEU A 6 34.26 -1.17 -13.49
C LEU A 6 33.43 -1.29 -12.22
N LYS A 7 33.21 -0.18 -11.49
CA LYS A 7 32.41 -0.16 -10.26
C LYS A 7 30.97 -0.64 -10.50
N LEU A 8 30.33 -0.16 -11.57
CA LEU A 8 28.96 -0.56 -11.92
C LEU A 8 28.89 -2.04 -12.31
N ARG A 9 29.81 -2.54 -13.12
CA ARG A 9 29.87 -3.97 -13.47
C ARG A 9 30.10 -4.83 -12.24
N THR A 10 31.05 -4.47 -11.38
CA THR A 10 31.29 -5.19 -10.12
C THR A 10 30.04 -5.23 -9.25
N ALA A 11 29.27 -4.14 -9.16
CA ALA A 11 28.01 -4.12 -8.42
C ALA A 11 26.94 -5.03 -9.05
N VAL A 12 26.78 -5.01 -10.38
CA VAL A 12 25.83 -5.87 -11.10
C VAL A 12 26.21 -7.35 -10.97
N GLU A 13 27.48 -7.70 -11.19
CA GLU A 13 28.01 -9.06 -11.05
C GLU A 13 27.90 -9.56 -9.61
N SER A 14 28.11 -8.69 -8.62
CA SER A 14 27.91 -9.05 -7.21
C SER A 14 26.46 -9.43 -6.93
N ARG A 15 25.48 -8.67 -7.46
CA ARG A 15 24.06 -9.02 -7.32
C ARG A 15 23.73 -10.32 -8.04
N ASP A 16 24.29 -10.55 -9.22
CA ASP A 16 24.05 -11.78 -10.01
C ASP A 16 24.60 -13.02 -9.28
N LYS A 17 25.83 -12.94 -8.75
CA LYS A 17 26.43 -14.00 -7.92
C LYS A 17 25.62 -14.33 -6.66
N LEU A 18 24.92 -13.33 -6.11
CA LEU A 18 24.04 -13.50 -4.95
C LEU A 18 22.62 -13.93 -5.33
N GLY A 19 22.29 -14.10 -6.62
CA GLY A 19 20.93 -14.38 -7.08
C GLY A 19 19.94 -13.23 -6.83
N GLN A 20 20.45 -12.00 -6.71
CA GLN A 20 19.70 -10.78 -6.37
C GLN A 20 19.61 -9.79 -7.54
N LEU A 21 20.11 -10.16 -8.73
CA LEU A 21 20.00 -9.32 -9.91
C LEU A 21 18.55 -9.30 -10.40
N LEU A 22 17.92 -8.12 -10.30
CA LEU A 22 16.59 -7.89 -10.84
C LEU A 22 16.72 -7.54 -12.33
N LYS A 23 15.94 -8.22 -13.17
CA LYS A 23 15.84 -7.97 -14.61
C LYS A 23 14.41 -7.58 -14.94
N LEU A 24 14.23 -6.67 -15.90
CA LEU A 24 12.90 -6.45 -16.47
C LEU A 24 12.39 -7.77 -17.04
N PRO A 25 11.15 -8.18 -16.72
CA PRO A 25 10.57 -9.36 -17.32
C PRO A 25 10.47 -9.15 -18.84
N ALA A 26 10.66 -10.22 -19.60
CA ALA A 26 10.31 -10.20 -21.02
C ALA A 26 8.81 -9.90 -21.17
N PRO A 27 8.37 -9.29 -22.29
CA PRO A 27 6.95 -9.19 -22.61
C PRO A 27 6.29 -10.57 -22.52
N PRO A 28 5.06 -10.67 -21.97
CA PRO A 28 4.40 -11.95 -21.83
C PRO A 28 4.23 -12.62 -23.19
N SER A 29 4.59 -13.90 -23.26
CA SER A 29 4.34 -14.75 -24.42
C SER A 29 2.86 -15.14 -24.52
N SER A 30 2.44 -15.74 -25.64
CA SER A 30 1.08 -16.28 -25.79
C SER A 30 0.76 -17.38 -24.77
N ALA A 31 1.76 -18.14 -24.31
CA ALA A 31 1.62 -19.12 -23.25
C ALA A 31 1.42 -18.45 -21.88
N ASP A 32 2.10 -17.35 -21.61
CA ASP A 32 1.92 -16.58 -20.36
C ASP A 32 0.51 -15.96 -20.26
N ALA A 33 -0.11 -15.63 -21.40
CA ALA A 33 -1.49 -15.14 -21.43
C ALA A 33 -2.54 -16.19 -21.01
N GLN A 34 -2.18 -17.49 -21.05
CA GLN A 34 -3.03 -18.59 -20.57
C GLN A 34 -2.76 -18.97 -19.11
N ALA A 35 -1.63 -18.52 -18.55
CA ALA A 35 -1.26 -18.79 -17.17
C ALA A 35 -2.14 -18.03 -16.15
N LEU A 36 -2.24 -18.55 -14.93
CA LEU A 36 -2.89 -17.87 -13.82
C LEU A 36 -1.88 -16.95 -13.12
N ASP A 37 -2.04 -15.64 -13.33
CA ASP A 37 -1.15 -14.61 -12.80
C ASP A 37 -1.48 -14.22 -11.36
N PHE A 38 -0.56 -14.43 -10.41
CA PHE A 38 -0.61 -13.98 -9.01
C PHE A 38 0.27 -12.75 -8.73
N THR A 39 0.73 -12.04 -9.75
CA THR A 39 1.64 -10.89 -9.59
C THR A 39 0.93 -9.55 -9.67
N SER A 40 -0.19 -9.48 -10.41
CA SER A 40 -0.97 -8.25 -10.57
C SER A 40 -1.61 -7.75 -9.26
N ASN A 41 -1.40 -6.47 -8.96
CA ASN A 41 -2.08 -5.77 -7.85
C ASN A 41 -3.43 -5.15 -8.26
N ASP A 42 -3.97 -5.45 -9.44
CA ASP A 42 -5.31 -5.02 -9.88
C ASP A 42 -6.40 -5.81 -9.11
N TYR A 43 -6.52 -5.57 -7.80
CA TYR A 43 -7.25 -6.44 -6.87
C TYR A 43 -8.71 -6.67 -7.24
N LEU A 44 -9.38 -5.66 -7.80
CA LEU A 44 -10.77 -5.75 -8.23
C LEU A 44 -10.92 -6.16 -9.71
N SER A 45 -9.81 -6.47 -10.37
CA SER A 45 -9.74 -6.85 -11.78
C SER A 45 -10.35 -5.79 -12.72
N LEU A 46 -10.22 -4.51 -12.35
CA LEU A 46 -10.85 -3.40 -13.06
C LEU A 46 -10.18 -3.09 -14.40
N ALA A 47 -8.91 -3.49 -14.60
CA ALA A 47 -8.22 -3.27 -15.88
C ALA A 47 -8.93 -3.92 -17.07
N ARG A 48 -9.74 -4.97 -16.81
CA ARG A 48 -10.54 -5.68 -17.81
C ARG A 48 -12.04 -5.47 -17.64
N SER A 49 -12.46 -4.57 -16.75
CA SER A 49 -13.88 -4.32 -16.46
C SER A 49 -14.59 -3.65 -17.65
N PRO A 50 -15.65 -4.28 -18.20
CA PRO A 50 -16.48 -3.66 -19.23
C PRO A 50 -17.18 -2.39 -18.74
N GLU A 51 -17.58 -2.35 -17.47
CA GLU A 51 -18.26 -1.22 -16.85
C GLU A 51 -17.34 -0.01 -16.71
N LEU A 52 -16.13 -0.21 -16.16
CA LEU A 52 -15.14 0.87 -16.07
C LEU A 52 -14.77 1.40 -17.45
N ARG A 53 -14.59 0.50 -18.43
CA ARG A 53 -14.34 0.89 -19.82
C ARG A 53 -15.46 1.76 -20.37
N ARG A 54 -16.72 1.38 -20.17
CA ARG A 54 -17.88 2.16 -20.64
C ARG A 54 -17.89 3.55 -20.01
N LEU A 55 -17.83 3.63 -18.67
CA LEU A 55 -17.80 4.91 -17.94
C LEU A 55 -16.68 5.82 -18.42
N PHE A 56 -15.48 5.25 -18.58
CA PHE A 56 -14.31 5.99 -19.06
C PHE A 56 -14.51 6.51 -20.49
N LEU A 57 -14.99 5.69 -21.42
CA LEU A 57 -15.25 6.11 -22.80
C LEU A 57 -16.32 7.20 -22.88
N ASP A 58 -17.40 7.08 -22.11
CA ASP A 58 -18.46 8.09 -22.02
C ASP A 58 -17.88 9.44 -21.55
N ARG A 59 -17.01 9.42 -20.54
CA ARG A 59 -16.39 10.63 -19.98
C ARG A 59 -15.38 11.27 -20.93
N VAL A 60 -14.59 10.44 -21.62
CA VAL A 60 -13.63 10.88 -22.65
C VAL A 60 -14.33 11.61 -23.80
N GLN A 61 -15.52 11.17 -24.22
CA GLN A 61 -16.27 11.83 -25.30
C GLN A 61 -16.65 13.28 -24.98
N THR A 62 -16.85 13.60 -23.70
CA THR A 62 -17.25 14.96 -23.25
C THR A 62 -16.09 15.81 -22.73
N ALA A 63 -14.90 15.24 -22.57
CA ALA A 63 -13.77 15.94 -21.97
C ALA A 63 -13.13 16.94 -22.94
N SER A 64 -12.82 18.13 -22.44
CA SER A 64 -12.15 19.20 -23.20
C SER A 64 -10.66 18.90 -23.45
N GLN A 65 -10.01 18.16 -22.55
CA GLN A 65 -8.61 17.78 -22.60
C GLN A 65 -8.45 16.31 -22.23
N LEU A 66 -7.58 15.59 -22.95
CA LEU A 66 -7.37 14.16 -22.77
C LEU A 66 -5.95 13.78 -22.37
N PHE A 67 -4.95 14.50 -22.89
CA PHE A 67 -3.55 14.10 -22.80
C PHE A 67 -2.82 14.82 -21.66
N GLY A 68 -1.54 15.15 -21.85
CA GLY A 68 -0.72 15.78 -20.83
C GLY A 68 -1.34 17.09 -20.32
N SER A 69 -1.11 17.36 -19.04
CA SER A 69 -1.55 18.60 -18.39
C SER A 69 -0.86 19.84 -18.96
N GLY A 70 0.41 19.71 -19.38
CA GLY A 70 1.20 20.79 -19.99
C GLY A 70 2.16 21.50 -19.02
N GLY A 71 2.30 21.03 -17.78
CA GLY A 71 3.13 21.68 -16.74
C GLY A 71 2.90 21.13 -15.34
N SER A 72 3.56 21.72 -14.34
CA SER A 72 3.36 21.34 -12.93
C SER A 72 2.10 21.97 -12.34
N ARG A 73 1.56 21.37 -11.26
CA ARG A 73 0.33 21.85 -10.59
C ARG A 73 0.36 23.30 -10.13
N LEU A 74 1.56 23.85 -9.89
CA LEU A 74 1.73 25.23 -9.44
C LEU A 74 1.64 26.25 -10.58
N ILE A 75 1.95 25.83 -11.81
CA ILE A 75 1.89 26.67 -13.01
C ILE A 75 0.52 26.51 -13.67
N ILE A 76 0.03 25.26 -13.72
CA ILE A 76 -1.24 24.90 -14.31
C ILE A 76 -2.06 24.09 -13.30
N ASN A 77 -3.24 24.58 -12.94
CA ASN A 77 -4.14 23.85 -12.06
C ASN A 77 -5.50 23.66 -12.73
N PRO A 78 -5.65 22.64 -13.60
CA PRO A 78 -6.91 22.39 -14.28
C PRO A 78 -8.04 22.10 -13.30
N GLN A 79 -9.27 22.45 -13.72
CA GLN A 79 -10.46 22.29 -12.88
C GLN A 79 -10.72 20.82 -12.57
N GLU A 80 -10.41 19.89 -13.47
CA GLU A 80 -10.63 18.46 -13.31
C GLU A 80 -9.79 17.88 -12.16
N HIS A 81 -8.54 18.32 -11.99
CA HIS A 81 -7.70 17.90 -10.87
C HIS A 81 -8.27 18.36 -9.53
N THR A 82 -8.73 19.62 -9.45
CA THR A 82 -9.34 20.18 -8.24
C THR A 82 -10.68 19.53 -7.94
N ALA A 83 -11.49 19.24 -8.96
CA ALA A 83 -12.76 18.53 -8.82
C ALA A 83 -12.55 17.09 -8.33
N LEU A 84 -11.56 16.38 -8.88
CA LEU A 84 -11.21 15.04 -8.40
C LEU A 84 -10.71 15.08 -6.94
N GLU A 85 -9.87 16.05 -6.57
CA GLU A 85 -9.42 16.22 -5.18
C GLU A 85 -10.61 16.43 -4.23
N ALA A 86 -11.55 17.30 -4.59
CA ALA A 86 -12.76 17.51 -3.79
C ALA A 86 -13.62 16.24 -3.68
N ARG A 87 -13.76 15.48 -4.77
CA ARG A 87 -14.47 14.20 -4.77
C ARG A 87 -13.76 13.17 -3.89
N LEU A 88 -12.44 13.06 -3.97
CA LEU A 88 -11.63 12.14 -3.16
C LEU A 88 -11.72 12.48 -1.67
N ALA A 89 -11.62 13.76 -1.31
CA ALA A 89 -11.79 14.21 0.08
C ALA A 89 -13.17 13.81 0.63
N LYS A 90 -14.23 14.00 -0.16
CA LYS A 90 -15.58 13.57 0.20
C LYS A 90 -15.69 12.04 0.31
N PHE A 91 -15.18 11.31 -0.68
CA PHE A 91 -15.27 9.85 -0.74
C PHE A 91 -14.56 9.19 0.43
N PHE A 92 -13.33 9.61 0.75
CA PHE A 92 -12.56 9.04 1.86
C PHE A 92 -12.81 9.73 3.21
N ASN A 93 -13.83 10.59 3.31
CA ASN A 93 -14.18 11.34 4.51
C ASN A 93 -12.94 12.02 5.13
N ALA A 94 -12.33 12.93 4.38
CA ALA A 94 -11.15 13.68 4.79
C ALA A 94 -11.40 15.19 4.65
N PRO A 95 -10.78 16.03 5.50
CA PRO A 95 -10.91 17.48 5.37
C PRO A 95 -10.38 18.02 4.03
N ASP A 96 -9.31 17.41 3.50
CA ASP A 96 -8.72 17.80 2.23
C ASP A 96 -7.95 16.63 1.58
N ALA A 97 -7.68 16.76 0.29
CA ALA A 97 -7.01 15.75 -0.54
C ALA A 97 -6.03 16.41 -1.51
N LEU A 98 -4.85 15.82 -1.69
CA LEU A 98 -3.85 16.28 -2.66
C LEU A 98 -3.41 15.13 -3.55
N VAL A 99 -3.56 15.28 -4.87
CA VAL A 99 -3.22 14.23 -5.86
C VAL A 99 -1.75 14.32 -6.28
N PHE A 100 -1.09 13.16 -6.30
CA PHE A 100 0.30 12.96 -6.72
C PHE A 100 0.40 11.98 -7.89
N SER A 101 1.49 12.07 -8.65
CA SER A 101 1.78 11.19 -9.79
C SER A 101 2.06 9.74 -9.40
N SER A 102 2.44 9.48 -8.14
CA SER A 102 2.56 8.15 -7.58
C SER A 102 2.43 8.17 -6.05
N GLY A 103 2.13 7.02 -5.44
CA GLY A 103 2.16 6.87 -3.98
C GLY A 103 3.57 7.03 -3.40
N TYR A 104 4.60 6.71 -4.20
CA TYR A 104 5.99 6.92 -3.81
C TYR A 104 6.28 8.42 -3.64
N ASP A 105 5.90 9.25 -4.61
CA ASP A 105 6.11 10.70 -4.56
C ASP A 105 5.36 11.36 -3.42
N ALA A 106 4.14 10.90 -3.13
CA ALA A 106 3.33 11.38 -2.02
C ALA A 106 3.99 11.07 -0.66
N ASN A 107 4.42 9.82 -0.44
CA ASN A 107 5.15 9.44 0.78
C ASN A 107 6.45 10.24 0.93
N VAL A 108 7.27 10.32 -0.12
CA VAL A 108 8.52 11.09 -0.08
C VAL A 108 8.24 12.57 0.21
N ALA A 109 7.22 13.18 -0.42
CA ALA A 109 6.84 14.56 -0.16
C ALA A 109 6.43 14.78 1.30
N PHE A 110 5.56 13.91 1.83
CA PHE A 110 5.05 14.01 3.19
C PHE A 110 6.18 13.87 4.23
N PHE A 111 6.88 12.73 4.24
CA PHE A 111 7.86 12.43 5.30
C PHE A 111 9.09 13.33 5.26
N LYS A 112 9.42 13.89 4.08
CA LYS A 112 10.51 14.86 3.95
C LYS A 112 10.16 16.23 4.54
N HIS A 113 8.90 16.67 4.45
CA HIS A 113 8.54 18.07 4.68
C HIS A 113 7.57 18.31 5.84
N ILE A 114 6.72 17.35 6.21
CA ILE A 114 5.68 17.53 7.24
C ILE A 114 6.21 17.36 8.66
N PRO A 115 6.92 16.27 9.03
CA PRO A 115 7.65 16.25 10.29
C PRO A 115 8.66 17.39 10.32
N GLN A 116 8.65 18.19 11.38
CA GLN A 116 9.52 19.36 11.55
C GLN A 116 10.77 19.03 12.36
N ALA A 117 11.68 20.00 12.45
CA ALA A 117 12.87 19.87 13.26
C ALA A 117 12.48 19.71 14.75
N GLY A 118 13.03 18.70 15.41
CA GLY A 118 12.71 18.36 16.79
C GLY A 118 11.64 17.28 16.93
N ASP A 119 10.78 17.07 15.91
CA ASP A 119 9.79 16.00 15.92
C ASP A 119 10.43 14.61 15.82
N ILE A 120 9.64 13.61 16.20
CA ILE A 120 10.05 12.20 16.30
C ILE A 120 9.16 11.36 15.40
N ILE A 121 9.76 10.43 14.64
CA ILE A 121 9.02 9.48 13.82
C ILE A 121 9.20 8.08 14.41
N LEU A 122 8.13 7.54 14.99
CA LEU A 122 8.02 6.16 15.45
C LEU A 122 7.35 5.34 14.35
N HIS A 123 8.03 4.32 13.84
CA HIS A 123 7.55 3.61 12.65
C HIS A 123 7.66 2.09 12.78
N ASP A 124 6.74 1.38 12.13
CA ASP A 124 6.86 -0.08 11.98
C ASP A 124 8.09 -0.40 11.10
N GLU A 125 8.82 -1.47 11.40
CA GLU A 125 10.03 -1.83 10.64
C GLU A 125 9.76 -2.26 9.18
N PHE A 126 8.53 -2.68 8.85
CA PHE A 126 8.17 -3.18 7.51
C PHE A 126 7.48 -2.14 6.61
N ILE A 127 7.44 -0.87 7.03
CA ILE A 127 6.92 0.21 6.18
C ILE A 127 7.63 0.30 4.82
N HIS A 128 6.92 0.80 3.82
CA HIS A 128 7.35 0.81 2.44
C HIS A 128 8.62 1.63 2.22
N ALA A 129 9.42 1.23 1.23
CA ALA A 129 10.68 1.90 0.86
C ALA A 129 10.50 3.41 0.60
N SER A 130 9.37 3.84 0.02
CA SER A 130 9.09 5.26 -0.18
C SER A 130 9.00 6.06 1.11
N ILE A 131 8.53 5.44 2.19
CA ILE A 131 8.46 6.06 3.51
C ILE A 131 9.89 6.19 4.05
N TYR A 132 10.69 5.12 3.98
CA TYR A 132 12.11 5.17 4.33
C TYR A 132 12.89 6.26 3.57
N ASP A 133 12.68 6.37 2.26
CA ASP A 133 13.36 7.37 1.43
C ASP A 133 12.93 8.80 1.77
N GLY A 134 11.66 9.01 2.12
CA GLY A 134 11.14 10.26 2.66
C GLY A 134 11.76 10.61 4.03
N MET A 135 11.74 9.65 4.97
CA MET A 135 12.27 9.80 6.32
C MET A 135 13.78 10.09 6.33
N ARG A 136 14.54 9.43 5.44
CA ARG A 136 15.99 9.67 5.29
C ARG A 136 16.32 11.13 4.99
N SER A 137 15.42 11.83 4.32
CA SER A 137 15.55 13.26 3.99
C SER A 137 14.72 14.17 4.90
N SER A 138 14.07 13.63 5.94
CA SER A 138 13.16 14.36 6.82
C SER A 138 13.84 15.49 7.59
N ARG A 139 13.05 16.45 8.08
CA ARG A 139 13.53 17.45 9.04
C ARG A 139 13.57 16.87 10.46
N ALA A 140 12.72 15.89 10.75
CA ALA A 140 12.80 15.07 11.95
C ALA A 140 14.04 14.16 11.83
N ARG A 141 14.90 14.18 12.85
CA ARG A 141 16.15 13.40 12.85
C ARG A 141 16.05 12.12 13.69
N LEU A 142 15.15 12.09 14.68
CA LEU A 142 14.96 10.92 15.51
C LEU A 142 13.93 10.00 14.86
N LEU A 143 14.45 8.91 14.27
CA LEU A 143 13.66 7.84 13.65
C LEU A 143 13.77 6.60 14.56
N VAL A 144 12.64 6.14 15.09
CA VAL A 144 12.59 5.02 16.03
C VAL A 144 11.78 3.89 15.40
N PRO A 145 12.39 2.76 15.02
CA PRO A 145 11.64 1.60 14.56
C PRO A 145 11.03 0.84 15.75
N PHE A 146 9.90 0.17 15.53
CA PHE A 146 9.40 -0.90 16.40
C PHE A 146 9.13 -2.17 15.59
N ALA A 147 9.15 -3.31 16.28
CA ALA A 147 8.99 -4.61 15.65
C ALA A 147 7.61 -4.76 14.98
N HIS A 148 7.60 -5.40 13.81
CA HIS A 148 6.45 -5.41 12.91
C HIS A 148 5.14 -5.87 13.61
N ASN A 149 4.11 -5.01 13.56
CA ASN A 149 2.79 -5.21 14.19
C ASN A 149 2.82 -5.61 15.68
N ASN A 150 3.93 -5.37 16.38
CA ASN A 150 4.12 -5.75 17.77
C ASN A 150 3.71 -4.61 18.71
N LEU A 151 2.49 -4.71 19.25
CA LEU A 151 1.95 -3.70 20.17
C LEU A 151 2.78 -3.51 21.46
N THR A 152 3.42 -4.57 21.95
CA THR A 152 4.26 -4.50 23.15
C THR A 152 5.51 -3.68 22.88
N GLU A 153 6.21 -3.97 21.78
CA GLU A 153 7.41 -3.22 21.39
C GLU A 153 7.07 -1.78 20.97
N PHE A 154 5.95 -1.58 20.27
CA PHE A 154 5.43 -0.25 19.98
C PHE A 154 5.20 0.58 21.24
N ARG A 155 4.47 0.04 22.23
CA ARG A 155 4.21 0.73 23.51
C ARG A 155 5.49 1.00 24.29
N ARG A 156 6.43 0.05 24.31
CA ARG A 156 7.74 0.22 24.94
C ARG A 156 8.51 1.38 24.30
N ALA A 157 8.64 1.37 22.98
CA ALA A 157 9.35 2.42 22.24
C ALA A 157 8.68 3.80 22.42
N LEU A 158 7.34 3.85 22.43
CA LEU A 158 6.60 5.10 22.65
C LEU A 158 6.85 5.67 24.05
N ARG A 159 6.88 4.84 25.10
CA ARG A 159 7.22 5.28 26.45
C ARG A 159 8.65 5.78 26.58
N GLU A 160 9.60 5.08 25.99
CA GLU A 160 11.01 5.52 25.94
C GLU A 160 11.14 6.88 25.25
N ILE A 161 10.36 7.13 24.18
CA ILE A 161 10.28 8.43 23.53
C ILE A 161 9.74 9.50 24.49
N VAL A 162 8.61 9.23 25.15
CA VAL A 162 7.96 10.20 26.05
C VAL A 162 8.84 10.53 27.25
N GLU A 163 9.45 9.52 27.88
CA GLU A 163 10.34 9.68 29.03
C GLU A 163 11.66 10.37 28.65
N GLY A 164 12.21 10.05 27.48
CA GLY A 164 13.48 10.60 27.00
C GLY A 164 13.38 12.01 26.41
N ASN A 165 12.17 12.52 26.14
CA ASN A 165 11.96 13.80 25.46
C ASN A 165 10.88 14.62 26.19
N PRO A 166 11.25 15.48 27.17
CA PRO A 166 10.30 16.30 27.93
C PRO A 166 9.36 17.15 27.05
N GLY A 167 9.86 17.62 25.90
CA GLY A 167 9.05 18.35 24.91
C GLY A 167 7.83 17.57 24.41
N VAL A 168 7.87 16.22 24.40
CA VAL A 168 6.70 15.40 24.06
C VAL A 168 5.65 15.48 25.17
N ALA A 169 6.05 15.31 26.43
CA ALA A 169 5.14 15.40 27.58
C ALA A 169 4.56 16.82 27.78
N GLU A 170 5.32 17.85 27.37
CA GLU A 170 4.90 19.26 27.40
C GLU A 170 4.03 19.67 26.19
N GLY A 171 3.96 18.83 25.15
CA GLY A 171 3.24 19.14 23.91
C GLY A 171 4.01 20.03 22.91
N ALA A 172 5.30 20.30 23.15
CA ALA A 172 6.17 21.10 22.31
C ALA A 172 6.83 20.32 21.15
N THR A 173 6.85 18.98 21.23
CA THR A 173 7.46 18.09 20.23
C THR A 173 6.45 17.07 19.76
N SER A 174 6.28 16.89 18.45
CA SER A 174 5.31 15.93 17.91
C SER A 174 5.92 14.53 17.76
N VAL A 175 5.08 13.50 17.94
CA VAL A 175 5.41 12.10 17.69
C VAL A 175 4.52 11.58 16.56
N PHE A 176 5.13 11.21 15.44
CA PHE A 176 4.45 10.63 14.29
C PHE A 176 4.52 9.10 14.38
N LEU A 177 3.38 8.44 14.56
CA LEU A 177 3.25 7.00 14.41
C LEU A 177 2.97 6.65 12.94
N VAL A 178 3.87 5.89 12.33
CA VAL A 178 3.84 5.59 10.89
C VAL A 178 3.71 4.08 10.65
N VAL A 179 2.64 3.68 9.98
CA VAL A 179 2.32 2.28 9.69
C VAL A 179 1.71 2.11 8.30
N GLU A 180 1.81 0.90 7.73
CA GLU A 180 0.92 0.49 6.65
C GLU A 180 -0.33 -0.15 7.25
N SER A 181 -1.50 0.11 6.69
CA SER A 181 -2.73 -0.60 7.07
C SER A 181 -2.69 -2.07 6.68
N VAL A 182 -2.15 -2.37 5.50
CA VAL A 182 -1.99 -3.70 4.90
C VAL A 182 -0.59 -3.75 4.30
N TYR A 183 0.27 -4.61 4.85
CA TYR A 183 1.69 -4.60 4.48
C TYR A 183 1.93 -5.31 3.15
N SER A 184 2.67 -4.65 2.28
CA SER A 184 2.83 -5.04 0.89
C SER A 184 3.39 -6.45 0.64
N MET A 185 4.21 -7.00 1.56
CA MET A 185 4.98 -8.22 1.32
C MET A 185 4.41 -9.49 1.97
N ASP A 186 3.83 -9.42 3.17
CA ASP A 186 3.15 -10.57 3.82
C ASP A 186 1.64 -10.48 3.79
N GLY A 187 1.07 -9.29 3.60
CA GLY A 187 -0.36 -9.06 3.67
C GLY A 187 -0.91 -8.96 5.09
N SER A 188 -0.04 -8.78 6.10
CA SER A 188 -0.49 -8.54 7.47
C SER A 188 -1.27 -7.22 7.57
N ILE A 189 -2.16 -7.12 8.56
CA ILE A 189 -3.00 -5.95 8.77
C ILE A 189 -2.64 -5.33 10.12
N ALA A 190 -2.42 -4.02 10.15
CA ALA A 190 -2.06 -3.32 11.37
C ALA A 190 -3.23 -3.29 12.38
N PRO A 191 -2.97 -3.50 13.69
CA PRO A 191 -3.97 -3.33 14.74
C PRO A 191 -4.24 -1.83 15.02
N LEU A 192 -4.73 -1.10 14.01
CA LEU A 192 -4.82 0.36 14.01
C LEU A 192 -5.60 0.93 15.20
N GLN A 193 -6.70 0.29 15.62
CA GLN A 193 -7.48 0.75 16.77
C GLN A 193 -6.65 0.75 18.06
N LEU A 194 -5.90 -0.32 18.30
CA LEU A 194 -5.08 -0.48 19.50
C LEU A 194 -3.86 0.45 19.47
N MET A 195 -3.27 0.62 18.28
CA MET A 195 -2.18 1.57 18.05
C MET A 195 -2.62 3.02 18.27
N SER A 196 -3.77 3.42 17.70
CA SER A 196 -4.34 4.76 17.87
C SER A 196 -4.68 5.05 19.32
N ASN A 197 -5.34 4.13 20.02
CA ASN A 197 -5.71 4.31 21.42
C ASN A 197 -4.46 4.43 22.31
N THR A 198 -3.46 3.58 22.09
CA THR A 198 -2.19 3.65 22.85
C THR A 198 -1.44 4.96 22.57
N LEU A 199 -1.46 5.46 21.33
CA LEU A 199 -0.85 6.75 21.00
C LEU A 199 -1.52 7.91 21.77
N GLU A 200 -2.85 7.92 21.83
CA GLU A 200 -3.61 8.91 22.60
C GLU A 200 -3.37 8.79 24.11
N GLU A 201 -3.29 7.56 24.64
CA GLU A 201 -3.02 7.27 26.05
C GLU A 201 -1.63 7.77 26.48
N GLU A 202 -0.59 7.49 25.70
CA GLU A 202 0.80 7.78 26.07
C GLU A 202 1.23 9.21 25.66
N VAL A 203 0.53 9.86 24.72
CA VAL A 203 0.79 11.24 24.26
C VAL A 203 -0.48 12.12 24.37
N PRO A 204 -0.97 12.39 25.60
CA PRO A 204 -2.29 12.98 25.82
C PRO A 204 -2.39 14.48 25.50
N LYS A 205 -1.27 15.15 25.19
CA LYS A 205 -1.25 16.60 24.86
C LYS A 205 -1.66 16.91 23.41
N GLY A 206 -2.05 15.91 22.63
CA GLY A 206 -2.54 16.09 21.25
C GLY A 206 -1.44 16.28 20.20
N ASN A 207 -0.19 16.03 20.57
CA ASN A 207 1.00 16.06 19.73
C ASN A 207 1.42 14.65 19.24
N GLY A 208 0.59 13.63 19.45
CA GLY A 208 0.70 12.33 18.81
C GLY A 208 -0.08 12.30 17.49
N HIS A 209 0.55 11.88 16.40
CA HIS A 209 -0.04 11.90 15.07
C HIS A 209 0.05 10.54 14.39
N LEU A 210 -1.10 9.94 14.08
CA LEU A 210 -1.17 8.71 13.29
C LEU A 210 -1.12 9.02 11.80
N VAL A 211 -0.19 8.37 11.08
CA VAL A 211 -0.04 8.45 9.61
C VAL A 211 -0.11 7.03 9.05
N VAL A 212 -1.05 6.80 8.14
CA VAL A 212 -1.34 5.44 7.63
C VAL A 212 -1.20 5.38 6.11
N ASP A 213 -0.42 4.43 5.62
CA ASP A 213 -0.41 4.07 4.20
C ASP A 213 -1.49 3.00 3.91
N GLU A 214 -2.49 3.36 3.11
CA GLU A 214 -3.64 2.54 2.69
C GLU A 214 -3.51 2.07 1.23
N ALA A 215 -2.29 2.06 0.68
CA ALA A 215 -2.02 1.66 -0.69
C ALA A 215 -2.60 0.28 -1.03
N HIS A 216 -2.45 -0.70 -0.15
CA HIS A 216 -2.93 -2.07 -0.35
C HIS A 216 -4.34 -2.34 0.20
N ALA A 217 -4.94 -1.35 0.87
CA ALA A 217 -6.29 -1.46 1.44
C ALA A 217 -7.37 -0.81 0.58
N THR A 218 -7.00 0.21 -0.20
CA THR A 218 -7.89 0.94 -1.12
C THR A 218 -8.63 -0.03 -2.05
N GLY A 219 -9.95 0.09 -2.13
CA GLY A 219 -10.85 -0.78 -2.89
C GLY A 219 -11.14 -2.15 -2.26
N VAL A 220 -10.36 -2.58 -1.26
CA VAL A 220 -10.44 -3.94 -0.69
C VAL A 220 -11.22 -3.96 0.63
N TYR A 221 -11.04 -2.95 1.49
CA TYR A 221 -11.63 -2.95 2.82
C TYR A 221 -12.48 -1.71 3.08
N GLY A 222 -13.35 -1.82 4.07
CA GLY A 222 -14.19 -0.74 4.54
C GLY A 222 -15.38 -0.47 3.63
N PRO A 223 -16.28 0.43 4.05
CA PRO A 223 -17.43 0.84 3.26
C PRO A 223 -16.98 1.33 1.88
N GLN A 224 -17.55 0.80 0.80
CA GLN A 224 -17.22 1.16 -0.59
C GLN A 224 -15.70 1.02 -0.92
N GLY A 225 -14.94 0.22 -0.17
CA GLY A 225 -13.50 0.09 -0.39
C GLY A 225 -12.66 1.27 0.11
N ARG A 226 -13.14 2.08 1.06
CA ARG A 226 -12.43 3.26 1.58
C ARG A 226 -11.17 2.97 2.41
N GLY A 227 -10.90 1.72 2.78
CA GLY A 227 -9.70 1.30 3.51
C GLY A 227 -9.98 0.79 4.93
N ILE A 228 -8.93 0.34 5.60
CA ILE A 228 -8.99 -0.19 6.98
C ILE A 228 -9.26 0.94 7.98
N VAL A 229 -8.75 2.15 7.73
CA VAL A 229 -9.00 3.31 8.60
C VAL A 229 -10.49 3.63 8.66
N ALA A 230 -11.17 3.63 7.51
CA ALA A 230 -12.62 3.81 7.44
C ALA A 230 -13.38 2.66 8.12
N MET A 231 -12.91 1.40 7.95
CA MET A 231 -13.48 0.24 8.64
C MET A 231 -13.40 0.35 10.17
N CYS A 232 -12.30 0.90 10.70
CA CYS A 232 -12.08 1.10 12.13
C CYS A 232 -12.72 2.40 12.67
N GLY A 233 -13.31 3.25 11.82
CA GLY A 233 -13.83 4.56 12.23
C GLY A 233 -12.74 5.52 12.73
N LEU A 234 -11.51 5.41 12.20
CA LEU A 234 -10.34 6.18 12.62
C LEU A 234 -10.02 7.37 11.70
N GLU A 235 -10.93 7.73 10.79
CA GLU A 235 -10.71 8.74 9.76
C GLU A 235 -10.35 10.11 10.36
N ASP A 236 -11.04 10.51 11.43
CA ASP A 236 -10.80 11.76 12.17
C ASP A 236 -9.59 11.70 13.11
N LYS A 237 -9.05 10.51 13.36
CA LYS A 237 -7.88 10.28 14.23
C LYS A 237 -6.56 10.20 13.45
N CYS A 238 -6.63 10.04 12.13
CA CYS A 238 -5.44 10.00 11.28
C CYS A 238 -5.09 11.39 10.80
N LEU A 239 -3.86 11.85 11.09
CA LEU A 239 -3.36 13.12 10.57
C LEU A 239 -3.25 13.10 9.04
N ALA A 240 -2.78 11.98 8.49
CA ALA A 240 -2.67 11.78 7.05
C ALA A 240 -2.86 10.32 6.65
N ARG A 241 -3.46 10.12 5.48
CA ARG A 241 -3.70 8.80 4.88
C ARG A 241 -3.28 8.81 3.41
N LEU A 242 -2.54 7.80 2.98
CA LEU A 242 -2.18 7.64 1.57
C LEU A 242 -3.06 6.57 0.91
N HIS A 243 -3.74 6.90 -0.19
CA HIS A 243 -4.41 5.93 -1.04
C HIS A 243 -3.81 5.95 -2.44
N THR A 244 -3.58 4.79 -3.05
CA THR A 244 -3.00 4.68 -4.39
C THR A 244 -4.02 4.26 -5.43
N PHE A 245 -3.84 4.74 -6.65
CA PHE A 245 -4.69 4.42 -7.78
C PHE A 245 -4.15 3.24 -8.60
N GLY A 246 -2.87 2.90 -8.40
CA GLY A 246 -2.13 1.87 -9.14
C GLY A 246 -2.44 0.41 -8.81
N LYS A 247 -3.50 0.16 -8.04
CA LYS A 247 -3.85 -1.18 -7.55
C LYS A 247 -5.33 -1.45 -7.84
N ALA A 248 -6.18 -1.49 -6.82
CA ALA A 248 -7.61 -1.78 -6.98
C ALA A 248 -8.35 -0.83 -7.93
N LEU A 249 -7.91 0.42 -8.07
CA LEU A 249 -8.54 1.41 -8.96
C LEU A 249 -8.07 1.32 -10.42
N SER A 250 -7.13 0.43 -10.76
CA SER A 250 -6.65 0.23 -12.13
C SER A 250 -6.23 1.52 -12.88
N SER A 251 -5.59 2.46 -12.19
CA SER A 251 -5.08 3.70 -12.79
C SER A 251 -3.62 3.95 -12.36
N THR A 252 -3.15 5.19 -12.35
CA THR A 252 -1.83 5.59 -11.86
C THR A 252 -1.97 6.81 -10.96
N GLY A 253 -1.04 6.99 -10.01
CA GLY A 253 -1.11 8.07 -9.04
C GLY A 253 -1.52 7.65 -7.64
N ALA A 254 -1.70 8.65 -6.80
CA ALA A 254 -2.15 8.52 -5.43
C ALA A 254 -2.81 9.81 -4.94
N VAL A 255 -3.53 9.71 -3.83
CA VAL A 255 -4.02 10.84 -3.06
C VAL A 255 -3.48 10.77 -1.65
N LEU A 256 -2.99 11.91 -1.17
CA LEU A 256 -2.72 12.14 0.23
C LEU A 256 -3.90 12.89 0.83
N LEU A 257 -4.62 12.22 1.74
CA LEU A 257 -5.70 12.79 2.51
C LEU A 257 -5.13 13.39 3.78
N SER A 258 -5.47 14.63 4.08
CA SER A 258 -4.96 15.35 5.26
C SER A 258 -5.85 16.56 5.56
N ASN A 259 -5.32 17.54 6.30
CA ASN A 259 -6.00 18.80 6.54
C ASN A 259 -5.55 19.92 5.56
N PRO A 260 -6.31 21.03 5.46
CA PRO A 260 -5.97 22.13 4.55
C PRO A 260 -4.59 22.76 4.81
N LEU A 261 -4.10 22.71 6.06
CA LEU A 261 -2.77 23.20 6.41
C LEU A 261 -1.67 22.34 5.78
N ILE A 262 -1.75 21.01 5.92
CA ILE A 262 -0.80 20.06 5.31
C ILE A 262 -0.84 20.16 3.79
N ARG A 263 -2.03 20.22 3.18
CA ARG A 263 -2.18 20.45 1.74
C ARG A 263 -1.45 21.72 1.30
N SER A 264 -1.75 22.84 1.95
CA SER A 264 -1.16 24.15 1.61
C SER A 264 0.36 24.16 1.80
N TYR A 265 0.85 23.53 2.87
CA TYR A 265 2.27 23.42 3.13
C TYR A 265 2.98 22.60 2.04
N LEU A 266 2.43 21.44 1.66
CA LEU A 266 3.00 20.60 0.60
C LEU A 266 2.92 21.24 -0.78
N ALA A 267 1.88 22.01 -1.08
CA ALA A 267 1.79 22.78 -2.32
C ALA A 267 2.93 23.81 -2.44
N GLY A 268 3.40 24.38 -1.32
CA GLY A 268 4.51 25.35 -1.29
C GLY A 268 5.90 24.77 -1.05
N HIS A 269 6.02 23.60 -0.41
CA HIS A 269 7.33 23.05 0.02
C HIS A 269 7.61 21.64 -0.52
N GLY A 270 6.59 20.88 -0.87
CA GLY A 270 6.70 19.48 -1.31
C GLY A 270 7.34 19.39 -2.69
N ARG A 271 8.68 19.28 -2.74
CA ARG A 271 9.42 19.29 -4.02
C ARG A 271 8.95 18.23 -5.03
N ALA A 272 8.57 17.05 -4.56
CA ALA A 272 8.05 15.97 -5.42
C ALA A 272 6.64 16.27 -5.98
N PHE A 273 5.91 17.24 -5.41
CA PHE A 273 4.68 17.79 -5.97
C PHE A 273 4.94 18.97 -6.91
N ILE A 274 5.85 19.88 -6.52
CA ILE A 274 6.08 21.16 -7.21
C ILE A 274 6.86 21.00 -8.53
N PHE A 275 7.91 20.17 -8.54
CA PHE A 275 8.86 20.06 -9.65
C PHE A 275 8.59 18.87 -10.55
N THR A 276 7.33 18.44 -10.64
CA THR A 276 6.88 17.38 -11.53
C THR A 276 5.67 17.84 -12.33
N THR A 277 5.53 17.29 -13.54
CA THR A 277 4.35 17.54 -14.38
C THR A 277 3.11 16.96 -13.69
N ALA A 278 2.01 17.71 -13.68
CA ALA A 278 0.76 17.25 -13.10
C ALA A 278 0.25 15.98 -13.84
N PRO A 279 -0.44 15.06 -13.14
CA PRO A 279 -1.04 13.88 -13.79
C PRO A 279 -1.84 14.24 -15.04
N ASN A 280 -1.79 13.39 -16.05
CA ASN A 280 -2.50 13.66 -17.31
C ASN A 280 -4.03 13.58 -17.12
N HIS A 281 -4.79 14.20 -18.02
CA HIS A 281 -6.26 14.28 -17.89
C HIS A 281 -6.91 12.89 -17.95
N THR A 282 -6.41 11.99 -18.79
CA THR A 282 -6.89 10.59 -18.87
C THR A 282 -6.79 9.86 -17.52
N THR A 283 -5.71 10.04 -16.76
CA THR A 283 -5.53 9.49 -15.42
C THR A 283 -6.56 10.07 -14.45
N ILE A 284 -6.81 11.38 -14.49
CA ILE A 284 -7.81 12.03 -13.63
C ILE A 284 -9.22 11.47 -13.93
N LEU A 285 -9.59 11.37 -15.21
CA LEU A 285 -10.87 10.81 -15.62
C LEU A 285 -11.03 9.34 -15.25
N SER A 286 -9.97 8.53 -15.38
CA SER A 286 -10.03 7.10 -15.07
C SER A 286 -10.17 6.84 -13.57
N VAL A 287 -9.50 7.62 -12.72
CA VAL A 287 -9.68 7.55 -11.25
C VAL A 287 -11.11 7.94 -10.88
N ASP A 288 -11.62 9.02 -11.47
CA ASP A 288 -13.00 9.46 -11.24
C ASP A 288 -14.02 8.36 -11.59
N CYS A 289 -13.87 7.72 -12.75
CA CYS A 289 -14.73 6.60 -13.15
C CYS A 289 -14.53 5.36 -12.26
N ALA A 290 -13.32 5.11 -11.76
CA ALA A 290 -13.08 4.00 -10.82
C ALA A 290 -13.80 4.22 -9.49
N LEU A 291 -13.92 5.47 -9.02
CA LEU A 291 -14.74 5.80 -7.86
C LEU A 291 -16.22 5.53 -8.11
N ASP A 292 -16.75 5.85 -9.30
CA ASP A 292 -18.13 5.50 -9.67
C ASP A 292 -18.38 3.98 -9.55
N VAL A 293 -17.41 3.16 -9.98
CA VAL A 293 -17.49 1.70 -9.83
C VAL A 293 -17.45 1.29 -8.36
N LEU A 294 -16.58 1.87 -7.53
CA LEU A 294 -16.53 1.56 -6.09
C LEU A 294 -17.82 1.93 -5.35
N GLU A 295 -18.47 3.02 -5.75
CA GLU A 295 -19.74 3.49 -5.17
C GLU A 295 -20.96 2.69 -5.65
N SER A 296 -20.79 1.81 -6.64
CA SER A 296 -21.85 0.97 -7.21
C SER A 296 -21.95 -0.43 -6.59
N ASP A 297 -23.03 -1.14 -6.89
CA ASP A 297 -23.21 -2.55 -6.55
C ASP A 297 -22.11 -3.46 -7.17
N THR A 298 -21.55 -3.08 -8.32
CA THR A 298 -20.43 -3.80 -8.92
C THR A 298 -19.21 -3.73 -8.02
N GLY A 299 -18.90 -2.56 -7.44
CA GLY A 299 -17.80 -2.40 -6.50
C GLY A 299 -17.96 -3.30 -5.28
N ALA A 300 -19.14 -3.27 -4.65
CA ALA A 300 -19.46 -4.12 -3.51
C ALA A 300 -19.33 -5.62 -3.84
N ARG A 301 -19.84 -6.05 -5.00
CA ARG A 301 -19.73 -7.43 -5.46
C ARG A 301 -18.28 -7.85 -5.69
N LEU A 302 -17.46 -7.02 -6.34
CA LEU A 302 -16.06 -7.33 -6.62
C LEU A 302 -15.24 -7.40 -5.32
N GLN A 303 -15.51 -6.51 -4.37
CA GLN A 303 -14.91 -6.54 -3.03
C GLN A 303 -15.22 -7.86 -2.32
N ALA A 304 -16.49 -8.26 -2.28
CA ALA A 304 -16.91 -9.52 -1.67
C ALA A 304 -16.27 -10.74 -2.36
N GLN A 305 -16.25 -10.76 -3.70
CA GLN A 305 -15.62 -11.83 -4.49
C GLN A 305 -14.11 -11.95 -4.22
N LEU A 306 -13.40 -10.83 -4.10
CA LEU A 306 -11.98 -10.81 -3.76
C LEU A 306 -11.72 -11.44 -2.39
N LEU A 307 -12.45 -11.00 -1.35
CA LEU A 307 -12.27 -11.48 0.01
C LEU A 307 -12.67 -12.96 0.15
N ASP A 308 -13.74 -13.38 -0.51
CA ASP A 308 -14.16 -14.79 -0.59
C ASP A 308 -13.12 -15.67 -1.30
N THR A 309 -12.53 -15.18 -2.40
CA THR A 309 -11.41 -15.86 -3.08
C THR A 309 -10.18 -15.96 -2.18
N SER A 310 -9.85 -14.91 -1.45
CA SER A 310 -8.73 -14.90 -0.49
C SER A 310 -8.95 -15.91 0.64
N THR A 311 -10.14 -15.94 1.23
CA THR A 311 -10.53 -16.92 2.25
C THR A 311 -10.37 -18.34 1.73
N TYR A 312 -10.90 -18.62 0.54
CA TYR A 312 -10.81 -19.93 -0.09
C TYR A 312 -9.34 -20.37 -0.29
N LEU A 313 -8.52 -19.53 -0.92
CA LEU A 313 -7.12 -19.85 -1.21
C LEU A 313 -6.32 -20.03 0.08
N THR A 314 -6.49 -19.13 1.06
CA THR A 314 -5.80 -19.22 2.35
C THR A 314 -6.19 -20.50 3.09
N THR A 315 -7.47 -20.88 3.09
CA THR A 315 -7.97 -22.10 3.75
C THR A 315 -7.42 -23.36 3.09
N MET A 316 -7.42 -23.40 1.75
CA MET A 316 -6.83 -24.49 0.99
C MET A 316 -5.34 -24.64 1.30
N LEU A 317 -4.57 -23.55 1.28
CA LEU A 317 -3.14 -23.56 1.60
C LEU A 317 -2.88 -24.00 3.04
N ARG A 318 -3.63 -23.49 4.02
CA ARG A 318 -3.52 -23.92 5.43
C ARG A 318 -3.67 -25.44 5.56
N ASN A 319 -4.69 -26.01 4.94
CA ASN A 319 -4.96 -27.45 5.01
C ASN A 319 -3.88 -28.27 4.31
N ARG A 320 -3.38 -27.81 3.15
CA ARG A 320 -2.35 -28.53 2.37
C ARG A 320 -0.95 -28.43 2.97
N LEU A 321 -0.67 -27.36 3.72
CA LEU A 321 0.63 -27.14 4.35
C LEU A 321 0.67 -27.62 5.82
N ALA A 322 -0.44 -28.15 6.36
CA ALA A 322 -0.55 -28.54 7.77
C ALA A 322 0.48 -29.60 8.19
N ASP A 323 0.73 -30.58 7.31
CA ASP A 323 1.65 -31.70 7.57
C ASP A 323 3.10 -31.41 7.17
N ILE A 324 3.38 -30.22 6.62
CA ILE A 324 4.72 -29.84 6.18
C ILE A 324 5.44 -29.07 7.29
N PRO A 325 6.70 -29.41 7.63
CA PRO A 325 7.46 -28.66 8.62
C PRO A 325 7.55 -27.16 8.28
N ARG A 326 7.13 -26.30 9.22
CA ARG A 326 7.02 -24.84 9.01
C ARG A 326 8.33 -24.15 8.59
N HIS A 327 9.48 -24.72 8.93
CA HIS A 327 10.78 -24.19 8.54
C HIS A 327 11.11 -24.41 7.05
N ILE A 328 10.40 -25.33 6.38
CA ILE A 328 10.53 -25.57 4.93
C ILE A 328 9.63 -24.61 4.15
N ILE A 329 8.35 -24.60 4.52
CA ILE A 329 7.31 -23.79 3.90
C ILE A 329 6.22 -23.50 4.94
N SER A 330 5.77 -22.25 4.99
CA SER A 330 4.69 -21.85 5.91
C SER A 330 3.96 -20.63 5.39
N LEU A 331 2.78 -20.37 5.96
CA LEU A 331 2.13 -19.07 5.86
C LEU A 331 2.62 -18.18 7.02
N PRO A 332 2.52 -16.84 6.92
CA PRO A 332 2.69 -15.95 8.05
C PRO A 332 1.83 -16.38 9.25
N THR A 333 2.34 -16.17 10.46
CA THR A 333 1.65 -16.53 11.71
C THR A 333 0.28 -15.89 11.85
N ASP A 334 0.11 -14.65 11.40
CA ASP A 334 -1.19 -13.95 11.42
C ASP A 334 -2.21 -14.61 10.48
N LEU A 335 -1.72 -15.15 9.38
CA LEU A 335 -2.47 -15.98 8.44
C LEU A 335 -2.69 -17.42 8.93
N TYR A 336 -2.38 -17.79 10.17
CA TYR A 336 -2.82 -19.07 10.76
C TYR A 336 -4.00 -18.92 11.72
N ARG A 337 -4.43 -17.69 12.06
CA ARG A 337 -5.58 -17.51 12.96
C ARG A 337 -6.87 -18.00 12.27
N PRO A 338 -7.70 -18.82 12.95
CA PRO A 338 -9.00 -19.21 12.43
C PRO A 338 -9.81 -17.96 12.09
N ILE A 339 -10.38 -17.93 10.89
CA ILE A 339 -11.37 -16.93 10.54
C ILE A 339 -12.63 -17.34 11.33
N SER A 340 -12.98 -16.59 12.38
CA SER A 340 -14.29 -16.75 13.02
C SER A 340 -15.37 -16.35 12.02
N ASN A 341 -16.47 -17.10 11.95
CA ASN A 341 -17.53 -16.86 10.96
C ASN A 341 -18.41 -15.63 11.30
N ASN A 342 -18.15 -14.93 12.41
CA ASN A 342 -18.84 -13.69 12.78
C ASN A 342 -18.02 -12.46 12.36
N VAL A 343 -18.38 -11.91 11.20
CA VAL A 343 -17.73 -10.73 10.59
C VAL A 343 -17.82 -9.48 11.49
N GLU A 344 -18.84 -9.38 12.34
CA GLU A 344 -19.09 -8.20 13.18
C GLU A 344 -18.19 -8.06 14.42
N THR A 345 -17.43 -9.11 14.80
CA THR A 345 -16.59 -9.10 16.03
C THR A 345 -15.15 -9.56 15.81
N LEU A 346 -14.72 -9.77 14.57
CA LEU A 346 -13.35 -10.15 14.27
C LEU A 346 -12.42 -8.94 14.44
N PRO A 347 -11.28 -9.06 15.16
CA PRO A 347 -10.25 -8.03 15.10
C PRO A 347 -9.79 -7.90 13.65
N VAL A 348 -9.69 -6.67 13.12
CA VAL A 348 -9.32 -6.38 11.72
C VAL A 348 -8.04 -7.11 11.26
N THR A 349 -7.17 -7.47 12.19
CA THR A 349 -5.95 -8.27 11.97
C THR A 349 -6.19 -9.72 11.50
N THR A 350 -7.44 -10.19 11.50
CA THR A 350 -7.83 -11.54 11.08
C THR A 350 -8.60 -11.57 9.76
N LEU A 351 -8.79 -10.41 9.13
CA LEU A 351 -9.49 -10.32 7.86
C LEU A 351 -8.72 -11.03 6.74
N PRO A 352 -9.44 -11.59 5.75
CA PRO A 352 -8.81 -12.10 4.53
C PRO A 352 -8.07 -10.98 3.82
N THR A 353 -6.92 -11.29 3.21
CA THR A 353 -6.06 -10.31 2.55
C THR A 353 -5.86 -10.60 1.08
N ALA A 354 -5.78 -9.53 0.27
CA ALA A 354 -5.47 -9.64 -1.15
C ALA A 354 -4.01 -10.06 -1.42
N ILE A 355 -3.19 -10.19 -0.37
CA ILE A 355 -1.78 -10.56 -0.44
C ILE A 355 -1.56 -11.78 0.46
N ILE A 356 -1.30 -12.93 -0.15
CA ILE A 356 -0.97 -14.16 0.58
C ILE A 356 0.50 -14.44 0.32
N SER A 357 1.30 -14.54 1.37
CA SER A 357 2.71 -14.92 1.24
C SER A 357 2.95 -16.36 1.67
N ILE A 358 3.78 -17.05 0.91
CA ILE A 358 4.29 -18.39 1.23
C ILE A 358 5.75 -18.23 1.60
N VAL A 359 6.05 -18.31 2.90
CA VAL A 359 7.40 -18.16 3.45
C VAL A 359 8.18 -19.44 3.19
N THR A 360 9.34 -19.32 2.54
CA THR A 360 10.24 -20.45 2.26
C THR A 360 11.64 -19.94 1.92
N GLN A 361 12.68 -20.69 2.29
CA GLN A 361 14.06 -20.41 1.86
C GLN A 361 14.26 -20.67 0.36
N GLY A 362 13.47 -21.56 -0.24
CA GLY A 362 13.52 -21.92 -1.66
C GLY A 362 12.57 -21.08 -2.53
N ALA A 363 12.55 -19.75 -2.33
CA ALA A 363 11.55 -18.89 -2.98
C ALA A 363 11.69 -18.87 -4.51
N TRP A 364 12.92 -18.90 -5.03
CA TRP A 364 13.19 -18.94 -6.47
C TRP A 364 12.76 -20.27 -7.08
N GLU A 365 13.08 -21.37 -6.42
CA GLU A 365 12.73 -22.73 -6.82
C GLU A 365 11.22 -22.93 -6.82
N LEU A 366 10.53 -22.45 -5.78
CA LEU A 366 9.08 -22.50 -5.72
C LEU A 366 8.44 -21.65 -6.82
N SER A 367 8.93 -20.43 -7.05
CA SER A 367 8.44 -19.58 -8.14
C SER A 367 8.62 -20.25 -9.51
N ALA A 368 9.78 -20.85 -9.78
CA ALA A 368 10.04 -21.57 -11.03
C ALA A 368 9.15 -22.82 -11.16
N TYR A 369 8.95 -23.57 -10.07
CA TYR A 369 8.09 -24.74 -10.03
C TYR A 369 6.63 -24.40 -10.34
N LEU A 370 6.13 -23.29 -9.78
CA LEU A 370 4.79 -22.75 -10.04
C LEU A 370 4.66 -22.29 -11.50
N ALA A 371 5.66 -21.59 -12.03
CA ALA A 371 5.64 -21.12 -13.41
C ALA A 371 5.56 -22.29 -14.42
N ASN A 372 6.31 -23.37 -14.18
CA ASN A 372 6.25 -24.60 -15.00
C ASN A 372 4.88 -25.31 -14.93
N ARG A 373 4.03 -24.93 -13.98
CA ARG A 373 2.64 -25.40 -13.82
C ARG A 373 1.63 -24.32 -14.19
N GLY A 374 2.02 -23.32 -14.98
CA GLY A 374 1.10 -22.26 -15.42
C GLY A 374 0.62 -21.32 -14.32
N LEU A 375 1.31 -21.27 -13.17
CA LEU A 375 1.03 -20.36 -12.07
C LEU A 375 2.15 -19.31 -11.96
N ILE A 376 1.87 -18.06 -12.32
CA ILE A 376 2.88 -16.99 -12.24
C ILE A 376 2.83 -16.37 -10.86
N ALA A 377 3.84 -16.64 -10.04
CA ALA A 377 4.04 -15.98 -8.75
C ALA A 377 5.52 -15.61 -8.60
N LYS A 378 5.83 -14.45 -8.01
CA LYS A 378 7.20 -13.95 -7.94
C LYS A 378 7.83 -14.22 -6.58
N PRO A 379 9.13 -14.55 -6.55
CA PRO A 379 9.88 -14.61 -5.32
C PRO A 379 10.12 -13.19 -4.82
N VAL A 380 10.03 -13.03 -3.50
CA VAL A 380 10.38 -11.82 -2.77
C VAL A 380 11.49 -12.20 -1.81
N VAL A 381 12.67 -11.63 -2.05
CA VAL A 381 13.92 -11.93 -1.34
C VAL A 381 14.61 -10.62 -0.95
N PHE A 382 15.69 -10.71 -0.19
CA PHE A 382 16.51 -9.56 0.18
C PHE A 382 16.91 -8.70 -1.05
N PRO A 383 16.82 -7.36 -0.99
CA PRO A 383 16.53 -6.53 0.20
C PRO A 383 15.05 -6.23 0.45
N ALA A 384 14.10 -6.75 -0.34
CA ALA A 384 12.67 -6.45 -0.17
C ALA A 384 12.10 -7.04 1.14
N VAL A 385 12.67 -8.15 1.61
CA VAL A 385 12.38 -8.78 2.90
C VAL A 385 13.68 -9.25 3.56
N PRO A 386 13.74 -9.43 4.90
CA PRO A 386 14.89 -10.05 5.56
C PRO A 386 15.26 -11.41 4.96
N LYS A 387 16.55 -11.79 5.01
CA LYS A 387 17.06 -13.01 4.35
C LYS A 387 16.36 -14.29 4.81
N ASP A 388 16.08 -14.39 6.11
CA ASP A 388 15.37 -15.50 6.75
C ASP A 388 13.85 -15.48 6.49
N LYS A 389 13.33 -14.43 5.85
CA LYS A 389 11.91 -14.22 5.56
C LYS A 389 11.61 -14.20 4.06
N SER A 390 12.46 -14.84 3.25
CA SER A 390 12.23 -15.09 1.83
C SER A 390 10.87 -15.77 1.61
N ARG A 391 10.18 -15.39 0.53
CA ARG A 391 8.78 -15.81 0.30
C ARG A 391 8.41 -15.79 -1.17
N VAL A 392 7.34 -16.49 -1.53
CA VAL A 392 6.62 -16.29 -2.79
C VAL A 392 5.35 -15.50 -2.47
N ARG A 393 5.18 -14.35 -3.13
CA ARG A 393 4.03 -13.46 -2.89
C ARG A 393 2.94 -13.73 -3.92
N LEU A 394 1.74 -14.05 -3.42
CA LEU A 394 0.54 -14.24 -4.21
C LEU A 394 -0.40 -13.04 -4.03
N SER A 395 -0.72 -12.37 -5.13
CA SER A 395 -1.77 -11.35 -5.19
C SER A 395 -3.06 -12.03 -5.60
N VAL A 396 -4.13 -11.84 -4.84
CA VAL A 396 -5.47 -12.35 -5.14
C VAL A 396 -6.26 -11.26 -5.86
N ASN A 397 -7.04 -11.62 -6.86
CA ASN A 397 -7.87 -10.69 -7.63
C ASN A 397 -9.29 -11.25 -7.74
N ALA A 398 -10.30 -10.36 -7.86
CA ALA A 398 -11.72 -10.71 -7.81
C ALA A 398 -12.17 -11.72 -8.90
N ASP A 399 -11.53 -11.73 -10.07
CA ASP A 399 -11.90 -12.60 -11.19
C ASP A 399 -11.31 -14.03 -11.13
N LYS A 400 -10.54 -14.37 -10.09
CA LYS A 400 -9.77 -15.63 -10.05
C LYS A 400 -10.55 -16.87 -9.63
N ARG A 401 -11.62 -16.74 -8.83
CA ARG A 401 -12.35 -17.91 -8.28
C ARG A 401 -12.83 -18.86 -9.36
N GLY A 402 -13.42 -18.34 -10.43
CA GLY A 402 -13.90 -19.14 -11.55
C GLY A 402 -12.77 -19.94 -12.22
N ARG A 403 -11.60 -19.31 -12.42
CA ARG A 403 -10.43 -19.96 -13.02
C ARG A 403 -9.80 -21.02 -12.12
N MET A 404 -9.79 -20.81 -10.80
CA MET A 404 -9.29 -21.79 -9.83
C MET A 404 -10.18 -23.05 -9.76
N LEU A 405 -11.49 -22.89 -9.89
CA LEU A 405 -12.45 -24.01 -9.79
C LEU A 405 -12.50 -24.89 -11.07
N THR A 406 -12.05 -24.38 -12.22
CA THR A 406 -12.09 -25.09 -13.52
C THR A 406 -10.86 -25.95 -13.81
N GLY A 407 -10.04 -26.28 -12.80
CA GLY A 407 -9.00 -27.31 -12.91
C GLY A 407 -7.57 -26.77 -12.89
N TRP A 408 -7.14 -26.24 -11.74
CA TRP A 408 -5.73 -26.02 -11.40
C TRP A 408 -5.38 -26.65 -10.06
#